data_AF-A0A7Y3I2H5-F1
#
_entry.id   AF-A0A7Y3I2H5-F1
#
_cell.length_a   1.000
_cell.length_b   1.000
_cell.length_c   1.000
_cell.angle_alpha   90.00
_cell.angle_beta   90.00
_cell.angle_gamma   90.00
#
_symmetry.space_group_name_H-M   'P 1'
#
loop_
_entity.id
_entity.type
_entity.pdbx_description
1 polymer ?
#
loop_
_entity_poly.entity_id
_entity_poly.type
_entity_poly.pdbx_seq_one_letter_code
_entity_poly.pdbx_strand_id
1 'polypeptide(L)' 'MRWLVETAGGLLELVRLGGRSGFRLRGPYWRWRLETAFGSDRSAWPPRRQRLAAMLEYARWVYRMRRTL' A
#
# COMPACT_ATOMS: atom_id res chain seq x y z
N MET A 1 10.07 -14.23 13.82
CA MET A 1 10.87 -14.01 12.59
C MET A 1 10.05 -13.73 11.32
N ARG A 2 9.18 -14.66 10.85
CA ARG A 2 8.47 -14.54 9.56
C ARG A 2 7.70 -13.22 9.37
N TRP A 3 7.03 -12.74 10.43
CA TRP A 3 6.26 -11.50 10.41
C TRP A 3 7.11 -10.24 10.19
N LEU A 4 8.34 -10.22 10.73
CA LEU A 4 9.29 -9.11 10.54
C LEU A 4 9.83 -9.11 9.10
N VAL A 5 10.17 -10.29 8.57
CA VAL A 5 10.63 -10.45 7.19
C VAL A 5 9.55 -10.06 6.18
N GLU A 6 8.29 -10.44 6.43
CA GLU A 6 7.17 -10.04 5.59
C GLU A 6 6.92 -8.53 5.66
N THR A 7 7.02 -7.93 6.84
CA THR A 7 6.88 -6.47 7.01
C THR A 7 8.00 -5.73 6.30
N ALA A 8 9.26 -6.14 6.48
CA ALA A 8 10.41 -5.54 5.80
C ALA A 8 10.33 -5.71 4.28
N GLY A 9 9.94 -6.90 3.80
CA GLY A 9 9.70 -7.17 2.38
C GLY A 9 8.56 -6.33 1.80
N GLY A 10 7.45 -6.18 2.53
CA GLY A 10 6.35 -5.30 2.15
C GLY A 10 6.77 -3.83 2.11
N LEU A 11 7.57 -3.37 3.07
CA LEU A 11 8.13 -2.01 3.06
C LEU A 11 9.03 -1.77 1.85
N LEU A 12 9.88 -2.72 1.48
CA LEU A 12 10.68 -2.64 0.25
C LEU A 12 9.81 -2.53 -1.01
N GLU A 13 8.69 -3.25 -1.05
CA GLU A 13 7.72 -3.14 -2.15
C GLU A 13 7.04 -1.77 -2.20
N LEU A 14 6.71 -1.18 -1.05
CA LEU A 14 6.22 0.20 -0.97
C LEU A 14 7.27 1.22 -1.43
N VAL A 15 8.53 1.03 -1.06
CA VAL A 15 9.65 1.88 -1.53
C VAL A 15 9.83 1.74 -3.04
N ARG A 16 9.79 0.53 -3.60
CA ARG A 16 9.83 0.29 -5.06
C ARG A 16 8.66 0.97 -5.78
N LEU A 17 7.46 0.87 -5.22
CA LEU A 17 6.27 1.55 -5.76
C LEU A 17 6.44 3.07 -5.71
N GLY A 18 6.99 3.60 -4.61
CA GLY A 18 7.38 5.00 -4.46
C GLY A 18 8.37 5.44 -5.53
N GLY A 19 9.44 4.67 -5.74
CA GLY A 19 10.45 4.92 -6.77
C GLY A 19 9.86 4.96 -8.18
N ARG A 20 9.03 3.99 -8.55
CA ARG A 20 8.34 3.98 -9.86
C ARG A 20 7.39 5.15 -10.06
N SER A 21 6.78 5.64 -8.98
CA SER A 21 5.89 6.79 -9.02
C SER A 21 6.61 8.13 -8.82
N GLY A 22 7.95 8.13 -8.73
CA GLY A 22 8.75 9.32 -8.45
C GLY A 22 8.40 9.99 -7.12
N PHE A 23 7.92 9.21 -6.15
CA PHE A 23 7.36 9.67 -4.87
C PHE A 23 6.20 10.67 -5.01
N ARG A 24 5.59 10.79 -6.19
CA ARG A 24 4.44 11.69 -6.44
C ARG A 24 3.13 11.01 -6.04
N LEU A 25 2.96 10.78 -4.75
CA LEU A 25 1.81 10.04 -4.17
C LEU A 25 0.48 10.83 -4.10
N ARG A 26 0.39 11.99 -4.77
CA ARG A 26 -0.77 12.91 -4.69
C ARG A 26 -1.43 13.20 -6.04
N GLY A 27 -0.94 12.61 -7.13
CA GLY A 27 -1.47 12.84 -8.48
C GLY A 27 -2.83 12.16 -8.74
N PRO A 28 -3.45 12.40 -9.91
CA PRO A 28 -4.73 11.81 -10.31
C PRO A 28 -4.75 10.28 -10.21
N TYR A 29 -3.65 9.62 -10.60
CA TYR A 29 -3.48 8.18 -10.46
C TYR A 29 -3.61 7.70 -9.01
N TRP A 30 -2.95 8.37 -8.06
CA TRP A 30 -3.00 8.00 -6.65
C TRP A 30 -4.36 8.29 -6.02
N ARG A 31 -5.01 9.36 -6.47
CA ARG A 31 -6.39 9.67 -6.07
C ARG A 31 -7.33 8.54 -6.51
N TRP A 32 -7.31 8.18 -7.79
CA TRP A 32 -8.08 7.06 -8.33
C TRP A 32 -7.79 5.74 -7.59
N ARG A 33 -6.51 5.47 -7.29
CA ARG A 33 -6.11 4.25 -6.56
C ARG A 33 -6.69 4.20 -5.14
N LEU A 34 -6.73 5.34 -4.44
CA LEU A 34 -7.33 5.42 -3.12
C LEU A 34 -8.86 5.35 -3.17
N GLU A 35 -9.49 5.96 -4.17
CA GLU A 35 -10.94 5.89 -4.39
C GLU A 35 -11.41 4.49 -4.75
N THR A 36 -10.60 3.74 -5.52
CA THR A 36 -10.86 2.33 -5.81
C THR A 36 -10.75 1.47 -4.54
N ALA A 37 -9.82 1.79 -3.64
CA ALA A 37 -9.59 1.02 -2.42
C ALA A 37 -10.56 1.34 -1.28
N PHE A 38 -10.98 2.60 -1.15
CA PHE A 38 -11.75 3.10 0.00
C PHE A 38 -13.09 3.74 -0.38
N GLY A 39 -13.45 3.77 -1.67
CA GLY A 39 -14.64 4.45 -2.19
C GLY A 39 -14.38 5.90 -2.59
N SER A 40 -15.29 6.48 -3.36
CA SER A 40 -15.22 7.86 -3.85
C SER A 40 -15.53 8.89 -2.75
N ASP A 41 -16.34 8.54 -1.76
CA ASP A 41 -16.67 9.41 -0.64
C ASP A 41 -15.57 9.38 0.44
N ARG A 42 -14.80 10.47 0.53
CA ARG A 42 -13.73 10.63 1.51
C ARG A 42 -14.21 10.76 2.95
N SER A 43 -15.45 11.18 3.18
CA SER A 43 -16.00 11.31 4.53
C SER A 43 -16.27 9.93 5.17
N ALA A 44 -16.57 8.94 4.33
CA ALA A 44 -16.72 7.54 4.70
C ALA A 44 -15.37 6.80 4.85
N TRP A 45 -14.23 7.44 4.55
CA TRP A 45 -12.94 6.76 4.60
C TRP A 45 -12.54 6.41 6.03
N PRO A 46 -11.90 5.24 6.23
CA PRO A 46 -11.37 4.88 7.52
C PRO A 46 -10.34 5.90 8.06
N PRO A 47 -10.17 5.97 9.39
CA PRO A 47 -9.13 6.77 10.01
C PRO A 47 -7.75 6.50 9.40
N ARG A 48 -6.86 7.49 9.44
CA ARG A 48 -5.50 7.38 8.85
C ARG A 48 -4.76 6.12 9.28
N ARG A 49 -4.88 5.72 10.54
CA ARG A 49 -4.22 4.51 11.09
C ARG A 49 -4.71 3.22 10.41
N GLN A 50 -6.01 3.09 10.18
CA GLN A 50 -6.58 1.91 9.52
C GLN A 50 -6.19 1.86 8.05
N ARG A 51 -6.16 3.02 7.38
CA ARG A 51 -5.67 3.09 5.99
C ARG A 51 -4.20 2.69 5.87
N LEU A 52 -3.34 3.15 6.79
CA LEU A 52 -1.94 2.74 6.83
C LEU A 52 -1.80 1.24 7.12
N ALA A 53 -2.59 0.70 8.04
CA ALA A 53 -2.60 -0.75 8.32
C ALA A 53 -3.00 -1.56 7.07
N ALA A 54 -4.06 -1.16 6.37
CA ALA A 54 -4.50 -1.79 5.14
C ALA A 54 -3.43 -1.72 4.02
N MET A 55 -2.74 -0.57 3.88
CA MET A 55 -1.63 -0.42 2.93
C MET A 55 -0.46 -1.36 3.25
N LEU A 56 -0.10 -1.50 4.53
CA LEU A 56 0.95 -2.42 4.96
C LEU A 56 0.56 -3.88 4.77
N GLU A 57 -0.68 -4.25 5.09
CA GLU A 57 -1.20 -5.60 4.86
C GLU A 57 -1.17 -5.97 3.37
N TYR A 58 -1.63 -5.05 2.51
CA TYR A 58 -1.54 -5.21 1.05
C TYR A 58 -0.08 -5.39 0.60
N ALA A 59 0.84 -4.56 1.09
CA ALA A 59 2.25 -4.67 0.73
C ALA A 59 2.87 -6.02 1.13
N ARG A 60 2.50 -6.54 2.31
CA ARG A 60 2.93 -7.86 2.77
C ARG A 60 2.35 -8.99 1.91
N TRP A 61 1.09 -8.87 1.51
CA TRP A 61 0.46 -9.81 0.58
C TRP A 61 1.16 -9.80 -0.79
N VAL A 62 1.46 -8.63 -1.36
CA VAL A 62 2.22 -8.50 -2.61
C VAL A 62 3.60 -9.14 -2.49
N TYR A 63 4.32 -8.88 -1.40
CA TYR A 63 5.61 -9.50 -1.15
C TYR A 63 5.52 -11.03 -1.05
N ARG A 64 4.48 -11.57 -0.40
CA ARG A 64 4.24 -13.03 -0.36
C ARG A 64 3.99 -13.59 -1.75
N MET A 65 3.12 -12.97 -2.55
CA MET A 65 2.83 -13.41 -3.93
C MET A 65 4.08 -13.46 -4.80
N ARG A 66 4.94 -12.44 -4.72
CA ARG A 66 6.18 -12.38 -5.50
C ARG A 66 7.23 -13.40 -5.08
N ARG A 67 7.10 -13.96 -3.88
CA ARG A 67 8.02 -15.00 -3.39
C ARG A 67 7.49 -16.41 -3.64
N THR A 68 6.22 -16.53 -4.02
CA THR A 68 5.56 -17.79 -4.42
C THR A 68 5.50 -17.98 -5.94
N LEU A 69 5.84 -16.94 -6.72
CA LEU A 69 6.10 -17.00 -8.17
C LEU A 69 7.58 -17.29 -8.40
#